data_AF-A0A8X6R7E8-F1
#
_entry.id   AF-A0A8X6R7E8-F1
#
_cell.length_a   1.000
_cell.length_b   1.000
_cell.length_c   1.000
_cell.angle_alpha   90.00
_cell.angle_beta   90.00
_cell.angle_gamma   90.00
#
_symmetry.space_group_name_H-M   'P 1'
#
loop_
_entity.id
_entity.type
_entity.pdbx_description
1 polymer ?
#
loop_
_entity_poly.entity_id
_entity_poly.type
_entity_poly.pdbx_seq_one_letter_code
_entity_poly.pdbx_strand_id
1 'polypeptide(L)'
;MACERKLLESEATIGFFVLLAKKGKKNTLEWCMKANLIASRYECPKCRKDMSLQERKGTVDGYKWRCRSQSKDNPHNVIWRVRKGT
;
A
#
# COMPACT_ATOMS: atom_id res chain seq x y z
N MET A 1 -25.49 24.10 12.75
CA MET A 1 -25.03 22.81 13.33
C MET A 1 -24.34 21.91 12.29
N ALA A 2 -23.44 22.45 11.45
CA ALA A 2 -22.66 21.66 10.48
C ALA A 2 -21.18 21.47 10.90
N CYS A 3 -20.72 22.22 11.91
CA CYS A 3 -19.33 22.22 12.39
C CYS A 3 -19.03 21.02 13.32
N GLU A 4 -19.94 20.69 14.25
CA GLU A 4 -19.77 19.54 15.17
C GLU A 4 -19.84 18.18 14.49
N ARG A 5 -20.64 18.01 13.42
CA ARG A 5 -20.69 16.73 12.69
C ARG A 5 -19.38 16.40 11.98
N LYS A 6 -18.68 17.40 11.43
CA LYS A 6 -17.36 17.20 10.81
C LYS A 6 -16.30 16.77 11.83
N LEU A 7 -16.40 17.26 13.08
CA LEU A 7 -15.48 16.90 14.16
C LEU A 7 -15.70 15.46 14.65
N LEU A 8 -16.96 15.04 14.84
CA LEU A 8 -17.30 13.66 15.23
C LEU A 8 -16.95 12.61 14.16
N GLU A 9 -17.13 12.93 12.87
CA GLU A 9 -16.64 12.09 11.77
C GLU A 9 -15.11 12.00 11.75
N SER A 10 -14.41 13.08 12.13
CA SER A 10 -12.94 13.13 12.19
C SER A 10 -12.35 12.33 13.36
N GLU A 11 -13.00 12.34 14.54
CA GLU A 11 -12.56 11.55 15.69
C GLU A 11 -12.79 10.06 15.49
N ALA A 12 -13.92 9.68 14.87
CA ALA A 12 -14.21 8.30 14.50
C ALA A 12 -13.23 7.76 13.44
N THR A 13 -12.81 8.60 12.48
CA THR A 13 -11.82 8.21 11.47
C THR A 13 -10.41 8.09 12.04
N ILE A 14 -9.97 9.01 12.91
CA ILE A 14 -8.67 8.89 13.60
C ILE A 14 -8.63 7.64 14.48
N GLY A 15 -9.67 7.41 15.29
CA GLY A 15 -9.79 6.22 16.14
C GLY A 15 -9.70 4.92 15.34
N PHE A 16 -10.36 4.88 14.18
CA PHE A 16 -10.30 3.75 13.26
C PHE A 16 -8.87 3.49 12.73
N PHE A 17 -8.16 4.52 12.27
CA PHE A 17 -6.78 4.37 11.79
C PHE A 17 -5.81 3.96 12.91
N VAL A 18 -6.00 4.45 14.13
CA VAL A 18 -5.21 4.02 15.30
C VAL A 18 -5.44 2.53 15.59
N LEU A 19 -6.69 2.06 15.53
CA LEU A 19 -7.01 0.64 15.71
C LEU A 19 -6.40 -0.23 14.60
N LEU A 20 -6.46 0.21 13.34
CA LEU A 20 -5.81 -0.49 12.23
C LEU A 20 -4.29 -0.55 12.40
N ALA A 21 -3.66 0.57 12.78
CA ALA A 21 -2.22 0.64 13.00
C ALA A 21 -1.78 -0.32 14.12
N LYS A 22 -2.58 -0.46 15.19
CA LYS A 22 -2.35 -1.45 16.26
C LYS A 22 -2.44 -2.90 15.77
N LYS A 23 -3.30 -3.20 14.80
CA LYS A 23 -3.36 -4.53 14.14
C LYS A 23 -2.14 -4.82 13.27
N GLY A 24 -1.31 -3.82 12.98
CA GLY A 24 -0.07 -3.96 12.24
C GLY A 24 -0.10 -3.35 10.84
N LYS A 25 1.10 -3.05 10.33
CA LYS A 25 1.28 -2.33 9.06
C LYS A 25 0.73 -3.10 7.86
N LYS A 26 0.90 -4.43 7.82
CA LYS A 26 0.34 -5.29 6.76
C LYS A 26 -1.18 -5.18 6.68
N ASN A 27 -1.85 -5.31 7.82
CA ASN A 27 -3.31 -5.27 7.90
C ASN A 27 -3.85 -3.88 7.53
N THR A 28 -3.17 -2.82 7.97
CA THR A 28 -3.51 -1.44 7.57
C THR A 28 -3.40 -1.27 6.06
N LEU A 29 -2.32 -1.77 5.47
CA LEU A 29 -2.07 -1.67 4.03
C LEU A 29 -3.10 -2.47 3.21
N GLU A 30 -3.40 -3.71 3.60
CA GLU A 30 -4.43 -4.52 2.96
C GLU A 30 -5.81 -3.88 3.06
N TRP A 31 -6.15 -3.27 4.20
CA TRP A 31 -7.39 -2.52 4.33
C TRP A 31 -7.44 -1.32 3.37
N CYS A 32 -6.36 -0.53 3.29
CA CYS A 32 -6.29 0.60 2.36
C CYS A 32 -6.43 0.15 0.89
N MET A 33 -5.89 -1.01 0.52
CA MET A 33 -6.08 -1.62 -0.80
C MET A 33 -7.54 -2.00 -1.06
N LYS A 34 -8.20 -2.64 -0.09
CA LYS A 34 -9.63 -3.02 -0.19
C LYS A 34 -10.55 -1.81 -0.26
N ALA A 35 -10.20 -0.72 0.44
CA ALA A 35 -10.91 0.54 0.42
C ALA A 35 -10.59 1.40 -0.82
N ASN A 36 -9.81 0.89 -1.79
CA ASN A 36 -9.38 1.61 -3.00
C ASN A 36 -8.63 2.93 -2.71
N LEU A 37 -8.02 3.07 -1.52
CA LEU A 37 -7.22 4.24 -1.17
C LEU A 37 -5.81 4.17 -1.78
N ILE A 38 -5.34 2.95 -2.02
CA ILE A 38 -4.08 2.65 -2.69
C ILE A 38 -4.27 1.52 -3.70
N ALA A 39 -3.41 1.46 -4.71
CA ALA A 39 -3.48 0.38 -5.69
C ALA A 39 -3.19 -0.98 -5.04
N SER A 40 -4.05 -1.95 -5.34
CA SER A 40 -3.95 -3.34 -4.91
C SER A 40 -3.10 -4.20 -5.85
N ARG A 41 -2.83 -3.72 -7.07
CA ARG A 41 -2.10 -4.43 -8.13
C ARG A 41 -1.20 -3.46 -8.90
N TYR A 42 0.01 -3.92 -9.22
CA TYR A 42 0.92 -3.25 -10.14
C TYR A 42 1.48 -4.27 -11.13
N GLU A 43 1.48 -3.91 -12.41
CA GLU A 43 2.12 -4.69 -13.47
C GLU A 43 3.56 -4.23 -13.68
N CYS A 44 4.49 -5.17 -13.81
CA CYS A 44 5.87 -4.87 -14.14
C CYS A 44 5.96 -4.34 -15.60
N PRO A 45 6.58 -3.17 -15.84
CA PRO A 45 6.71 -2.63 -17.19
C PRO A 45 7.63 -3.48 -18.09
N LYS A 46 8.50 -4.32 -17.50
CA LYS A 46 9.46 -5.15 -18.24
C LYS A 46 8.92 -6.50 -18.68
N CYS A 47 8.06 -7.13 -17.88
CA CYS A 47 7.56 -8.48 -18.16
C CYS A 47 6.04 -8.60 -18.09
N ARG A 48 5.33 -7.50 -17.82
CA ARG A 48 3.85 -7.42 -17.71
C ARG A 48 3.23 -8.34 -16.66
N LYS A 49 4.04 -8.97 -15.81
CA LYS A 49 3.59 -9.79 -14.69
C LYS A 49 3.29 -8.93 -13.47
N ASP A 50 2.42 -9.44 -12.62
CA ASP A 50 2.09 -8.80 -11.35
C ASP A 50 3.32 -8.70 -10.45
N MET A 51 3.50 -7.52 -9.87
CA MET A 51 4.55 -7.27 -8.90
C MET A 51 4.17 -7.86 -7.54
N SER A 52 5.18 -8.33 -6.80
CA SER A 52 4.99 -8.80 -5.42
C SER A 52 5.15 -7.66 -4.43
N LEU A 53 4.27 -7.59 -3.44
CA LEU A 53 4.42 -6.67 -2.32
C LEU A 53 5.38 -7.27 -1.30
N GLN A 54 6.47 -6.56 -0.99
CA GLN A 54 7.50 -7.03 -0.08
C GLN A 54 7.71 -6.03 1.05
N GLU A 55 7.93 -6.53 2.26
CA GLU A 55 8.31 -5.69 3.38
C GLU A 55 9.69 -5.06 3.15
N ARG A 56 9.83 -3.80 3.55
CA ARG A 56 11.08 -3.05 3.51
C ARG A 56 11.34 -2.43 4.89
N LYS A 57 12.21 -3.10 5.65
CA LYS A 57 12.72 -2.58 6.92
C LYS A 57 13.44 -1.24 6.71
N GLY A 58 13.32 -0.34 7.68
CA GLY A 58 14.00 0.96 7.68
C GLY A 58 13.40 2.03 6.76
N THR A 59 12.18 1.83 6.24
CA THR A 59 11.45 2.88 5.51
C THR A 59 10.12 3.19 6.17
N VAL A 60 9.71 4.47 6.11
CA VAL A 60 8.44 4.95 6.67
C VAL A 60 7.27 4.16 6.09
N ASP A 61 7.27 3.96 4.77
CA ASP A 61 6.22 3.23 4.03
C ASP A 61 6.14 1.74 4.39
N GLY A 62 7.22 1.15 4.92
CA GLY A 62 7.29 -0.24 5.37
C GLY A 62 7.17 -1.32 4.29
N TYR A 63 6.67 -1.00 3.10
CA TYR A 63 6.43 -1.94 1.99
C TYR A 63 6.83 -1.35 0.64
N LYS A 64 7.15 -2.24 -0.31
CA LYS A 64 7.47 -1.90 -1.70
C LYS A 64 6.91 -2.95 -2.65
N TRP A 65 6.55 -2.52 -3.85
CA TRP A 65 6.30 -3.42 -4.96
C TRP A 65 7.62 -3.82 -5.60
N ARG A 66 7.80 -5.11 -5.87
CA ARG A 66 9.01 -5.64 -6.48
C ARG A 66 8.68 -6.70 -7.52
N CYS A 67 9.30 -6.56 -8.69
CA CYS A 67 9.42 -7.61 -9.68
C CYS A 67 10.91 -7.90 -9.87
N ARG A 68 11.32 -9.15 -9.63
CA ARG A 68 12.70 -9.60 -9.83
C ARG A 68 12.67 -10.80 -10.76
N SER A 69 13.36 -10.71 -11.88
CA SER A 69 13.62 -11.82 -12.79
C SER A 69 15.11 -12.03 -12.94
N GLN A 70 15.53 -13.29 -12.94
CA GLN A 70 16.89 -13.73 -13.29
C GLN A 70 16.89 -14.55 -14.59
N SER A 71 15.82 -14.45 -15.38
CA SER A 71 15.73 -15.12 -16.68
C SER A 71 16.85 -14.67 -17.62
N LYS A 72 17.33 -15.58 -18.47
CA LYS A 72 18.36 -15.28 -19.48
C LYS A 72 17.93 -14.17 -20.44
N ASP A 73 16.68 -14.19 -20.88
CA ASP A 73 16.18 -13.28 -21.93
C ASP A 73 15.81 -11.88 -21.42
N ASN A 74 15.59 -11.70 -20.11
CA ASN A 74 15.15 -10.42 -19.55
C ASN A 74 15.44 -10.31 -18.03
N PRO A 75 16.72 -10.27 -17.62
CA PRO A 75 17.08 -10.09 -16.22
C PRO A 75 16.70 -8.67 -15.76
N HIS A 76 15.95 -8.55 -14.66
CA HIS A 76 15.56 -7.25 -14.13
C HIS A 76 15.24 -7.27 -12.64
N ASN A 77 15.33 -6.10 -12.00
CA ASN A 77 14.93 -5.86 -10.63
C ASN A 77 14.21 -4.51 -10.55
N VAL A 78 12.90 -4.53 -10.78
CA VAL A 78 12.05 -3.34 -10.75
C VAL A 78 11.48 -3.17 -9.34
N ILE A 79 11.62 -1.98 -8.78
CA ILE A 79 11.12 -1.62 -7.44
C ILE A 79 10.24 -0.38 -7.56
N TRP A 80 9.03 -0.46 -7.01
CA TRP A 80 8.08 0.63 -6.94
C TRP A 80 7.67 0.90 -5.50
N ARG A 81 7.48 2.17 -5.14
CA ARG A 81 6.92 2.55 -3.83
C ARG A 81 5.41 2.29 -3.85
N VAL A 82 4.84 2.05 -2.67
CA VAL A 82 3.37 2.03 -2.52
C VAL A 82 2.88 3.45 -2.83
N ARG A 83 1.92 3.58 -3.74
CA ARG A 83 1.31 4.87 -4.13
C ARG A 83 -0.21 4.71 -4.23
N LYS A 84 -0.91 5.85 -4.25
CA LYS A 84 -2.32 5.90 -4.62
C LYS A 84 -2.49 5.27 -6.02
N GLY A 85 -3.47 4.39 -6.16
CA GLY A 85 -3.86 3.87 -7.47
C GLY A 85 -4.57 4.95 -8.27
N THR A 86 -4.28 5.02 -9.56
CA THR A 86 -5.08 5.78 -10.53
C THR A 86 -6.31 5.00 -10.92
#